data_AF-A0A938K9L2-F1
#
_entry.id   AF-A0A938K9L2-F1
#
_cell.length_a   1.000
_cell.length_b   1.000
_cell.length_c   1.000
_cell.angle_alpha   90.00
_cell.angle_beta   90.00
_cell.angle_gamma   90.00
#
_symmetry.space_group_name_H-M   'P 1'
#
loop_
_entity.id
_entity.type
_entity.pdbx_description
1 polymer ?
#
loop_
_entity_poly.entity_id
_entity_poly.type
_entity_poly.pdbx_seq_one_letter_code
_entity_poly.pdbx_strand_id
1 'polypeptide(L)' 'DLPYVEDSTAEVDMNVVMLAPLSGGTARFVEVQGTAEGQAFTREQLDVLLALAEGGLAQVFDLQRSIIAVPPPPRA' A
#
# COMPACT_ATOMS: atom_id res chain seq x y z
N ASP A 1 4.97 -4.38 2.84
CA ASP A 1 5.55 -4.39 4.19
C ASP A 1 6.48 -5.58 4.27
N LEU A 2 7.64 -5.45 3.63
CA LEU A 2 8.68 -6.47 3.67
C LEU A 2 9.55 -6.15 4.89
N PRO A 3 9.84 -7.11 5.77
CA PRO A 3 10.82 -6.91 6.84
C PRO A 3 12.20 -6.60 6.24
N TYR A 4 13.03 -5.83 6.95
CA TYR A 4 14.33 -5.32 6.48
C TYR A 4 15.23 -6.36 5.78
N VAL A 5 15.23 -7.60 6.25
CA VAL A 5 16.04 -8.67 5.65
C VAL A 5 15.54 -9.03 4.26
N GLU A 6 14.21 -9.08 4.07
CA GLU A 6 13.59 -9.31 2.77
C GLU A 6 13.76 -8.08 1.87
N ASP A 7 13.57 -6.88 2.42
CA ASP A 7 13.74 -5.60 1.73
C ASP A 7 15.18 -5.39 1.22
N SER A 8 16.19 -5.68 2.05
CA SER A 8 17.62 -5.55 1.69
C SER A 8 18.08 -6.46 0.54
N THR A 9 17.27 -7.46 0.19
CA THR A 9 17.54 -8.41 -0.89
C THR A 9 16.50 -8.34 -2.00
N ALA A 10 15.52 -7.45 -1.88
CA ALA A 10 14.50 -7.28 -2.89
C ALA A 10 15.13 -6.68 -4.14
N GLU A 11 14.86 -7.28 -5.31
CA GLU A 11 15.38 -6.76 -6.57
C GLU A 11 14.69 -5.44 -6.97
N VAL A 12 13.52 -5.17 -6.37
CA VAL A 12 12.68 -3.98 -6.58
C VAL A 12 12.10 -3.55 -5.24
N ASP A 13 12.36 -2.30 -4.85
CA ASP A 13 11.65 -1.62 -3.76
C ASP A 13 10.45 -0.85 -4.34
N MET A 14 9.28 -0.96 -3.71
CA MET A 14 8.08 -0.27 -4.17
C MET A 14 7.19 0.24 -3.02
N ASN A 15 6.95 1.54 -3.04
CA ASN A 15 6.08 2.26 -2.12
C ASN A 15 4.80 2.72 -2.85
N VAL A 16 3.65 2.46 -2.26
CA VAL A 16 2.34 2.78 -2.84
C VAL A 16 1.45 3.47 -1.81
N VAL A 17 0.89 4.62 -2.20
CA VAL A 17 -0.08 5.37 -1.41
C VAL A 17 -1.39 5.45 -2.19
N MET A 18 -2.49 5.06 -1.55
CA MET A 18 -3.83 5.09 -2.16
C MET A 18 -4.86 5.74 -1.25
N LEU A 19 -5.88 6.32 -1.87
CA LEU A 19 -7.11 6.68 -1.21
C LEU A 19 -8.06 5.48 -1.23
N ALA A 20 -8.56 5.10 -0.06
CA ALA A 20 -9.67 4.18 0.06
C ALA A 20 -10.92 4.74 -0.65
N PRO A 21 -11.76 3.88 -1.25
CA PRO A 21 -13.02 4.32 -1.82
C PRO A 21 -13.93 4.99 -0.77
N LEU A 22 -14.48 6.15 -1.11
CA LEU A 22 -15.59 6.75 -0.37
C LEU A 22 -16.87 6.50 -1.16
N SER A 23 -17.92 6.02 -0.48
CA SER A 23 -19.28 5.88 -1.02
C SER A 23 -19.38 5.09 -2.35
N GLY A 24 -18.69 3.94 -2.44
CA GLY A 24 -18.80 3.05 -3.60
C GLY A 24 -18.04 3.51 -4.85
N GLY A 25 -17.16 4.49 -4.74
CA GLY A 25 -16.24 4.87 -5.81
C GLY A 25 -15.10 3.86 -6.02
N THR A 26 -14.15 4.21 -6.89
CA THR A 26 -12.93 3.42 -7.12
C THR A 26 -11.81 3.91 -6.21
N ALA A 27 -10.94 3.00 -5.76
CA ALA A 27 -9.69 3.38 -5.11
C ALA A 27 -8.83 4.17 -6.10
N ARG A 28 -8.05 5.12 -5.59
CA ARG A 28 -7.21 6.00 -6.44
C ARG A 28 -5.80 6.06 -5.89
N PHE A 29 -4.81 5.91 -6.78
CA PHE A 29 -3.43 6.14 -6.44
C PHE A 29 -3.19 7.62 -6.13
N VAL A 30 -2.47 7.86 -5.04
CA VAL A 30 -1.89 9.16 -4.69
C VAL A 30 -0.43 9.18 -5.14
N GLU A 31 0.28 8.09 -4.88
CA GLU A 31 1.68 7.93 -5.23
C GLU A 31 1.98 6.47 -5.55
N VAL A 32 2.81 6.27 -6.58
CA VAL A 32 3.47 5.00 -6.88
C VAL A 32 4.92 5.34 -7.13
N GLN A 33 5.81 4.83 -6.29
CA GLN A 33 7.25 4.94 -6.47
C GLN A 33 7.82 3.53 -6.44
N GLY A 34 8.47 3.14 -7.53
CA GLY A 34 9.18 1.87 -7.64
C GLY A 34 10.61 2.13 -8.09
N THR A 35 11.57 1.54 -7.39
CA THR A 35 12.99 1.61 -7.72
C THR A 35 13.51 0.21 -7.94
N ALA A 36 14.09 -0.04 -9.11
CA ALA A 36 14.87 -1.26 -9.34
C ALA A 36 16.20 -1.12 -8.58
N GLU A 37 16.38 -1.91 -7.53
CA GLU A 37 17.66 -1.96 -6.80
C GLU A 37 18.65 -2.95 -7.44
N GLY A 38 18.13 -3.91 -8.21
CA GLY A 38 18.91 -4.88 -9.00
C GLY A 38 18.69 -4.75 -10.51
N GLN A 39 17.75 -5.54 -11.04
CA GLN A 39 17.39 -5.52 -12.47
C GLN A 39 16.15 -4.67 -12.72
N ALA A 40 16.08 -4.04 -13.90
CA ALA A 40 14.87 -3.36 -14.33
C ALA A 40 13.69 -4.36 -14.42
N PHE A 41 12.52 -3.94 -13.95
CA PHE A 41 11.31 -4.77 -13.97
C PHE A 41 10.45 -4.48 -15.21
N THR A 42 9.67 -5.48 -15.62
CA THR A 42 8.73 -5.35 -16.75
C THR A 42 7.42 -4.70 -16.30
N ARG A 43 6.58 -4.32 -17.27
CA ARG A 43 5.24 -3.79 -16.96
C ARG A 43 4.38 -4.82 -16.23
N GLU A 44 4.48 -6.09 -16.62
CA GLU A 44 3.73 -7.19 -16.01
C GLU A 44 4.14 -7.41 -14.55
N GLN A 45 5.44 -7.29 -14.24
CA GLN A 45 5.93 -7.36 -12.86
C GLN A 45 5.40 -6.17 -12.03
N LEU A 46 5.42 -4.95 -12.58
CA LEU A 46 4.81 -3.78 -11.94
C LEU A 46 3.32 -4.01 -11.65
N ASP A 47 2.55 -4.55 -12.61
CA ASP A 47 1.13 -4.82 -12.43
C ASP A 47 0.86 -5.83 -11.30
N VAL A 48 1.70 -6.87 -11.20
CA VAL A 48 1.61 -7.84 -10.09
C VAL A 48 1.87 -7.16 -8.75
N LEU A 49 2.92 -6.34 -8.64
CA LEU A 49 3.24 -5.65 -7.40
C LEU A 49 2.14 -4.65 -7.01
N LEU A 50 1.55 -3.94 -7.98
CA LEU A 50 0.43 -3.02 -7.73
C LEU A 50 -0.81 -3.77 -7.25
N ALA A 51 -1.13 -4.93 -7.83
CA ALA A 51 -2.25 -5.75 -7.38
C ALA A 51 -2.04 -6.27 -5.93
N LEU A 52 -0.81 -6.65 -5.58
CA LEU A 52 -0.48 -7.02 -4.19
C LEU A 52 -0.62 -5.83 -3.23
N ALA A 53 -0.15 -4.65 -3.63
CA ALA A 53 -0.28 -3.43 -2.83
C ALA A 53 -1.75 -3.04 -2.62
N GLU A 54 -2.60 -3.11 -3.66
CA GLU A 54 -4.04 -2.87 -3.55
C GLU A 54 -4.71 -3.81 -2.55
N GLY A 55 -4.40 -5.11 -2.63
CA GLY A 55 -4.93 -6.11 -1.70
C GLY A 55 -4.49 -5.89 -0.25
N GLY A 56 -3.21 -5.55 -0.03
CA GLY A 56 -2.67 -5.24 1.29
C GLY A 56 -3.27 -3.97 1.88
N LEU A 57 -3.37 -2.90 1.09
CA LEU A 57 -3.97 -1.63 1.51
C LEU A 57 -5.46 -1.78 1.86
N ALA A 58 -6.21 -2.62 1.14
CA ALA A 58 -7.59 -2.92 1.49
C ALA A 58 -7.71 -3.48 2.92
N GLN A 59 -6.84 -4.42 3.31
CA GLN A 59 -6.82 -4.99 4.66
C GLN A 59 -6.45 -3.94 5.72
N VAL A 60 -5.45 -3.09 5.42
CA VAL A 60 -5.04 -2.00 6.32
C VAL A 60 -6.18 -1.00 6.52
N PHE A 61 -6.89 -0.63 5.45
CA PHE A 61 -8.04 0.27 5.56
C PHE A 61 -9.17 -0.32 6.40
N ASP A 62 -9.43 -1.62 6.29
CA ASP A 62 -10.42 -2.30 7.13
C ASP A 62 -10.02 -2.26 8.60
N LEU A 63 -8.76 -2.56 8.91
CA LEU A 63 -8.23 -2.46 10.27
C LEU A 63 -8.30 -1.03 10.81
N GLN A 64 -7.83 -0.05 10.04
CA GLN A 64 -7.88 1.36 10.43
C GLN A 64 -9.30 1.82 10.72
N ARG A 65 -10.26 1.49 9.83
CA ARG A 65 -11.69 1.78 10.03
C ARG A 65 -12.22 1.17 11.33
N SER A 66 -11.83 -0.08 11.64
CA SER A 66 -12.26 -0.73 12.89
C SER A 66 -11.74 -0.01 14.14
N ILE A 67 -10.52 0.55 14.08
CA ILE A 67 -9.86 1.20 15.21
C ILE A 67 -10.41 2.62 15.44
N ILE A 68 -10.66 3.38 14.36
CA ILE A 68 -11.11 4.78 14.45
C ILE A 68 -12.63 4.94 14.52
N ALA A 69 -13.39 3.83 14.51
CA ALA A 69 -14.85 3.85 14.55
C ALA A 69 -15.40 4.54 15.80
N VAL A 70 -14.63 4.59 16.88
CA VAL A 70 -14.97 5.30 18.11
C VAL A 70 -14.11 6.57 18.19
N PRO A 71 -14.72 7.77 18.24
CA PRO A 71 -13.95 8.99 18.43
C PRO A 71 -13.21 8.96 19.77
N PRO A 72 -11.94 9.42 19.83
CA PRO A 72 -11.22 9.50 21.08
C PRO A 72 -11.92 10.50 22.03
N PRO A 73 -11.78 10.32 23.36
CA PRO A 73 -12.33 11.28 24.31
C PRO A 73 -11.76 12.69 24.04
N PRO A 74 -12.53 13.76 24.32
CA PRO A 74 -12.05 15.13 24.19
C PRO A 74 -10.74 15.31 24.97
N ARG A 75 -9.76 15.99 24.38
CA ARG A 75 -8.56 16.38 25.13
C ARG A 75 -8.99 17.40 26.19
N ALA A 76 -8.59 17.16 27.44
CA ALA A 76 -8.81 18.05 28.58
C ALA A 76 -8.04 19.36 28.41
#